data_AF-A0AA35LTZ7-F1
#
_entry.id   AF-A0AA35LTZ7-F1
#
_cell.length_a   1.000
_cell.length_b   1.000
_cell.length_c   1.000
_cell.angle_alpha   90.00
_cell.angle_beta   90.00
_cell.angle_gamma   90.00
#
_symmetry.space_group_name_H-M   'P 1'
#
loop_
_entity.id
_entity.type
_entity.pdbx_description
1 polymer ?
#
loop_
_entity_poly.entity_id
_entity_poly.type
_entity_poly.pdbx_seq_one_letter_code
_entity_poly.pdbx_strand_id
1 'polypeptide(L)'
;MLVNAVNTAPLVAVLAIVIDAAVYIGETEIAAPPEAALRTLWIEEDDTARPPPPEAALRPLWVEGDVPTRPDPVVILPTDIENDPNLELRDDVDALAAIADKYTFWQGNGANWPKKAAWGSFTQLWNANLPIIRKSCGWNNWGADNSATEISNLQKAINQVAGEAKIEPRFILSIVMQESGGCVRVPTTNNGVRNPGLMQSHNGAGTCAGRNPCPNAQILQMIRDGTSGTKAGDGIKQCLAKTSKVVTNAPHRAVVAAARLYNSGSVDYNNLNNPFTATKCYSCDVANRLTGWTLAARKCS
;
A
#
# COMPACT_ATOMS: atom_id res chain seq x y z
N MET A 1 25.86 -64.92 -62.16
CA MET A 1 24.83 -64.55 -63.16
C MET A 1 23.47 -64.68 -62.50
N LEU A 2 22.67 -63.60 -62.58
CA LEU A 2 21.20 -63.51 -62.81
C LEU A 2 20.23 -64.48 -62.07
N VAL A 3 19.03 -64.13 -61.57
CA VAL A 3 18.22 -62.93 -61.16
C VAL A 3 17.03 -63.53 -60.37
N ASN A 4 16.41 -62.79 -59.43
CA ASN A 4 14.96 -62.44 -59.39
C ASN A 4 14.42 -62.14 -57.98
N ALA A 5 14.21 -60.84 -57.75
CA ALA A 5 12.98 -60.13 -57.34
C ALA A 5 11.97 -60.66 -56.27
N VAL A 6 11.73 -59.77 -55.28
CA VAL A 6 10.44 -59.25 -54.75
C VAL A 6 9.56 -60.14 -53.85
N ASN A 7 9.27 -59.71 -52.60
CA ASN A 7 7.99 -59.05 -52.19
C ASN A 7 7.87 -58.73 -50.66
N THR A 8 7.27 -57.56 -50.35
CA THR A 8 6.37 -57.15 -49.23
C THR A 8 6.59 -57.58 -47.74
N ALA A 9 6.93 -56.59 -46.89
CA ALA A 9 6.34 -56.12 -45.59
C ALA A 9 5.80 -57.12 -44.49
N PRO A 10 5.48 -56.69 -43.23
CA PRO A 10 6.02 -55.70 -42.26
C PRO A 10 6.09 -56.25 -40.78
N LEU A 11 6.08 -55.36 -39.75
CA LEU A 11 6.03 -55.54 -38.26
C LEU A 11 7.42 -55.55 -37.55
N VAL A 12 7.64 -54.87 -36.42
CA VAL A 12 6.89 -54.90 -35.15
C VAL A 12 6.90 -53.54 -34.42
N ALA A 13 5.70 -53.02 -34.12
CA ALA A 13 5.43 -52.10 -33.02
C ALA A 13 4.92 -52.91 -31.82
N VAL A 14 5.29 -52.50 -30.61
CA VAL A 14 5.01 -53.21 -29.35
C VAL A 14 3.59 -52.91 -28.84
N LEU A 15 2.84 -54.00 -28.64
CA LEU A 15 1.80 -54.34 -27.63
C LEU A 15 1.54 -53.31 -26.50
N ALA A 16 0.33 -53.11 -25.95
CA ALA A 16 -0.81 -54.01 -25.78
C ALA A 16 -2.14 -53.27 -25.47
N ILE A 17 -3.22 -54.03 -25.61
CA ILE A 17 -4.67 -53.76 -25.66
C ILE A 17 -5.32 -53.73 -24.24
N VAL A 18 -6.14 -52.70 -23.93
CA VAL A 18 -7.62 -52.64 -23.71
C VAL A 18 -8.23 -53.57 -22.65
N ILE A 19 -8.95 -52.97 -21.68
CA ILE A 19 -10.28 -53.44 -21.23
C ILE A 19 -11.20 -52.22 -21.09
N ASP A 20 -12.27 -52.23 -21.88
CA ASP A 20 -13.46 -51.37 -21.77
C ASP A 20 -14.33 -51.79 -20.58
N ALA A 21 -14.84 -50.82 -19.82
CA ALA A 21 -16.15 -50.91 -19.19
C ALA A 21 -16.70 -49.49 -19.00
N ALA A 22 -17.63 -49.12 -19.89
CA ALA A 22 -18.37 -47.88 -19.82
C ALA A 22 -19.30 -47.86 -18.59
N VAL A 23 -19.24 -46.78 -17.81
CA VAL A 23 -20.40 -46.26 -17.08
C VAL A 23 -20.47 -44.76 -17.32
N TYR A 24 -21.54 -44.40 -18.00
CA TYR A 24 -21.97 -43.06 -18.35
C TYR A 24 -22.64 -42.43 -17.12
N ILE A 25 -22.12 -41.32 -16.60
CA ILE A 25 -22.89 -40.35 -15.80
C ILE A 25 -22.18 -38.98 -15.80
N GLY A 26 -22.85 -38.00 -16.42
CA GLY A 26 -22.90 -36.60 -15.97
C GLY A 26 -21.66 -35.74 -16.17
N GLU A 27 -21.67 -34.92 -17.22
CA GLU A 27 -20.94 -33.65 -17.23
C GLU A 27 -21.36 -32.80 -16.02
N THR A 28 -20.39 -32.37 -15.22
CA THR A 28 -20.58 -31.26 -14.28
C THR A 28 -19.66 -30.13 -14.72
N GLU A 29 -20.27 -29.13 -15.37
CA GLU A 29 -19.73 -27.78 -15.45
C GLU A 29 -19.43 -27.29 -14.04
N ILE A 30 -18.17 -26.92 -13.80
CA ILE A 30 -17.78 -26.20 -12.59
C ILE A 30 -18.24 -24.76 -12.77
N ALA A 31 -19.46 -24.48 -12.30
CA ALA A 31 -20.03 -23.15 -12.29
C ALA A 31 -19.17 -22.19 -11.45
N ALA A 32 -18.86 -21.02 -12.01
CA ALA A 32 -18.28 -19.91 -11.27
C ALA A 32 -19.23 -19.48 -10.14
N PRO A 33 -18.72 -19.11 -8.95
CA PRO A 33 -19.58 -18.72 -7.84
C PRO A 33 -20.36 -17.43 -8.15
N PRO A 34 -21.63 -17.32 -7.71
CA PRO A 34 -22.49 -16.20 -8.04
C PRO A 34 -22.03 -14.90 -7.36
N GLU A 35 -22.12 -13.81 -8.13
CA GLU A 35 -21.77 -12.43 -7.81
C GLU A 35 -22.78 -11.78 -6.83
N ALA A 36 -23.03 -12.40 -5.67
CA ALA A 36 -24.05 -11.96 -4.72
C ALA A 36 -23.56 -12.05 -3.27
N ALA A 37 -22.61 -11.18 -2.88
CA ALA A 37 -22.31 -10.89 -1.47
C ALA A 37 -21.65 -9.52 -1.23
N LEU A 38 -21.93 -8.48 -2.05
CA LEU A 38 -21.41 -7.11 -1.83
C LEU A 38 -22.47 -6.02 -2.09
N ARG A 39 -23.76 -6.31 -1.88
CA ARG A 39 -24.86 -5.39 -2.22
C ARG A 39 -25.76 -4.96 -1.06
N THR A 40 -25.24 -4.91 0.16
CA THR A 40 -25.99 -4.38 1.31
C THR A 40 -25.07 -3.61 2.26
N LEU A 41 -24.77 -2.36 1.87
CA LEU A 41 -24.40 -1.22 2.73
C LEU A 41 -24.23 0.01 1.81
N TRP A 42 -25.27 0.31 1.04
CA TRP A 42 -25.36 1.54 0.25
C TRP A 42 -26.35 2.46 0.97
N ILE A 43 -25.84 3.28 1.86
CA ILE A 43 -26.49 4.56 2.15
C ILE A 43 -26.03 5.47 1.01
N GLU A 44 -26.97 5.89 0.16
CA GLU A 44 -26.75 6.99 -0.76
C GLU A 44 -26.57 8.26 0.09
N GLU A 45 -25.33 8.66 0.35
CA GLU A 45 -25.04 9.95 0.96
C GLU A 45 -25.20 11.05 -0.10
N ASP A 46 -26.06 12.00 0.22
CA ASP A 46 -26.32 13.25 -0.50
C ASP A 46 -25.01 14.05 -0.73
N ASP A 47 -24.57 14.12 -1.99
CA ASP A 47 -23.34 14.79 -2.43
C ASP A 47 -23.40 16.34 -2.34
N THR A 48 -24.48 16.93 -1.82
CA THR A 48 -24.67 18.40 -1.84
C THR A 48 -24.18 19.14 -0.61
N ALA A 49 -23.74 18.46 0.46
CA ALA A 49 -23.15 19.08 1.65
C ALA A 49 -21.71 18.61 1.84
N ARG A 50 -20.73 19.27 1.20
CA ARG A 50 -19.31 18.93 1.33
C ARG A 50 -18.77 19.39 2.71
N PRO A 51 -18.53 18.51 3.69
CA PRO A 51 -17.80 18.92 4.90
C PRO A 51 -16.39 19.37 4.51
N PRO A 52 -15.81 20.36 5.21
CA PRO A 52 -14.44 20.80 4.95
C PRO A 52 -13.48 19.61 5.14
N PRO A 53 -12.44 19.50 4.29
CA PRO A 53 -11.68 18.27 4.21
C PRO A 53 -10.78 18.14 5.45
N PRO A 54 -10.56 16.93 5.99
CA PRO A 54 -9.73 16.77 7.18
C PRO A 54 -8.25 17.04 6.88
N GLU A 55 -7.50 17.49 7.87
CA GLU A 55 -6.10 17.92 7.75
C GLU A 55 -5.16 16.87 7.11
N ALA A 56 -5.46 15.58 7.23
CA ALA A 56 -4.70 14.52 6.58
C ALA A 56 -5.15 14.17 5.14
N ALA A 57 -6.32 14.65 4.74
CA ALA A 57 -6.80 14.59 3.37
C ALA A 57 -6.25 15.73 2.49
N LEU A 58 -5.67 16.76 3.10
CA LEU A 58 -5.16 17.94 2.41
C LEU A 58 -3.66 18.14 2.64
N ARG A 59 -2.94 18.18 1.51
CA ARG A 59 -1.60 18.76 1.25
C ARG A 59 -0.56 18.75 2.40
N PRO A 60 0.63 18.18 2.10
CA PRO A 60 1.55 19.00 1.31
C PRO A 60 2.29 18.24 0.20
N LEU A 61 2.21 18.76 -1.03
CA LEU A 61 3.29 18.65 -2.02
C LEU A 61 4.28 19.82 -1.82
N TRP A 62 4.76 20.01 -0.58
CA TRP A 62 5.81 20.98 -0.17
C TRP A 62 5.44 22.47 0.01
N VAL A 63 4.50 22.84 0.90
CA VAL A 63 4.53 24.15 1.62
C VAL A 63 3.72 24.04 2.93
N GLU A 64 4.22 24.61 4.04
CA GLU A 64 3.44 24.92 5.24
C GLU A 64 2.69 26.24 5.06
N GLY A 65 1.38 26.26 5.36
CA GLY A 65 0.58 27.47 5.36
C GLY A 65 -0.89 27.20 5.02
N ASP A 66 -1.76 27.49 5.98
CA ASP A 66 -3.23 27.55 5.92
C ASP A 66 -4.02 26.23 5.91
N VAL A 67 -4.42 25.78 7.11
CA VAL A 67 -5.46 24.74 7.30
C VAL A 67 -6.58 25.30 8.20
N PRO A 68 -7.84 25.38 7.74
CA PRO A 68 -8.99 25.72 8.57
C PRO A 68 -9.37 24.59 9.55
N THR A 69 -9.92 24.97 10.71
CA THR A 69 -10.38 24.06 11.78
C THR A 69 -11.61 23.22 11.37
N ARG A 70 -11.64 21.94 11.74
CA ARG A 70 -12.74 20.98 11.47
C ARG A 70 -13.66 20.78 12.70
N PRO A 71 -14.97 20.46 12.50
CA PRO A 71 -15.90 20.03 13.56
C PRO A 71 -15.66 18.58 14.07
N ASP A 72 -16.25 18.26 15.21
CA ASP A 72 -15.96 17.09 16.05
C ASP A 72 -16.12 15.70 15.38
N PRO A 73 -15.26 14.71 15.71
CA PRO A 73 -15.34 13.36 15.16
C PRO A 73 -16.36 12.46 15.88
N VAL A 74 -17.19 11.77 15.11
CA VAL A 74 -17.99 10.62 15.56
C VAL A 74 -17.08 9.40 15.67
N VAL A 75 -17.07 8.76 16.85
CA VAL A 75 -16.38 7.51 17.12
C VAL A 75 -17.12 6.37 16.43
N ILE A 76 -16.49 5.68 15.46
CA ILE A 76 -17.00 4.42 14.92
C ILE A 76 -16.14 3.28 15.50
N LEU A 77 -16.70 2.58 16.49
CA LEU A 77 -16.22 1.27 16.92
C LEU A 77 -17.02 0.21 16.16
N PRO A 78 -16.39 -0.85 15.60
CA PRO A 78 -17.12 -1.99 15.06
C PRO A 78 -17.81 -2.76 16.19
N THR A 79 -19.13 -2.94 16.10
CA THR A 79 -19.99 -3.57 17.12
C THR A 79 -20.12 -5.10 17.01
N ASP A 80 -19.37 -5.76 16.12
CA ASP A 80 -19.80 -7.09 15.65
C ASP A 80 -18.90 -8.25 16.11
N ILE A 81 -18.12 -8.09 17.19
CA ILE A 81 -17.20 -9.13 17.69
C ILE A 81 -17.89 -10.17 18.58
N GLU A 82 -19.07 -9.90 19.12
CA GLU A 82 -19.67 -10.74 20.19
C GLU A 82 -20.34 -12.04 19.72
N ASN A 83 -20.46 -12.33 18.42
CA ASN A 83 -21.25 -13.47 17.92
C ASN A 83 -20.51 -14.43 16.95
N ASP A 84 -19.18 -14.52 16.98
CA ASP A 84 -18.46 -15.55 16.21
C ASP A 84 -18.24 -16.83 17.05
N PRO A 85 -18.91 -17.95 16.73
CA PRO A 85 -18.78 -19.21 17.45
C PRO A 85 -17.45 -19.96 17.19
N ASN A 86 -16.53 -19.41 16.39
CA ASN A 86 -15.19 -19.99 16.15
C ASN A 86 -14.06 -19.31 16.94
N LEU A 87 -14.39 -18.66 18.08
CA LEU A 87 -13.41 -17.93 18.89
C LEU A 87 -12.47 -18.82 19.73
N GLU A 88 -12.53 -20.14 19.60
CA GLU A 88 -11.60 -21.04 20.29
C GLU A 88 -10.60 -21.67 19.31
N LEU A 89 -9.32 -21.63 19.72
CA LEU A 89 -8.12 -22.15 19.05
C LEU A 89 -7.46 -21.27 17.96
N ARG A 90 -7.06 -20.06 18.34
CA ARG A 90 -5.78 -19.49 17.89
C ARG A 90 -5.08 -18.78 19.05
N ASP A 91 -4.12 -19.46 19.66
CA ASP A 91 -3.14 -18.88 20.59
C ASP A 91 -2.17 -17.87 19.91
N ASP A 92 -2.50 -17.42 18.70
CA ASP A 92 -1.80 -16.38 17.93
C ASP A 92 -2.71 -15.15 17.72
N VAL A 93 -3.41 -14.72 18.77
CA VAL A 93 -3.77 -13.29 18.87
C VAL A 93 -2.46 -12.53 19.01
N ASP A 94 -1.86 -12.20 17.86
CA ASP A 94 -1.04 -11.01 17.67
C ASP A 94 -1.64 -9.93 18.57
N ALA A 95 -1.00 -9.69 19.72
CA ALA A 95 -1.48 -8.78 20.74
C ALA A 95 -1.93 -7.50 20.04
N LEU A 96 -3.25 -7.29 20.00
CA LEU A 96 -3.89 -6.24 19.24
C LEU A 96 -3.27 -4.91 19.69
N ALA A 97 -2.31 -4.40 18.92
CA ALA A 97 -2.05 -2.98 18.95
C ALA A 97 -3.39 -2.37 18.53
N ALA A 98 -4.14 -1.87 19.52
CA ALA A 98 -5.30 -1.04 19.28
C ALA A 98 -4.75 0.22 18.61
N ILE A 99 -4.67 0.19 17.28
CA ILE A 99 -4.32 1.35 16.49
C ILE A 99 -5.35 2.45 16.82
N ALA A 100 -4.91 3.68 16.87
CA ALA A 100 -5.78 4.80 17.21
C ALA A 100 -5.52 5.95 16.25
N ASP A 101 -6.60 6.61 15.84
CA ASP A 101 -6.48 7.87 15.13
C ASP A 101 -6.05 8.96 16.13
N LYS A 102 -4.74 9.06 16.34
CA LYS A 102 -4.11 9.98 17.28
C LYS A 102 -2.77 10.44 16.74
N TYR A 103 -2.51 11.74 16.86
CA TYR A 103 -1.20 12.30 16.57
C TYR A 103 -0.39 12.55 17.85
N THR A 104 0.84 12.05 17.86
CA THR A 104 1.86 12.38 18.85
C THR A 104 3.01 13.08 18.15
N PHE A 105 3.38 14.30 18.58
CA PHE A 105 4.53 15.00 18.02
C PHE A 105 5.83 14.43 18.58
N TRP A 106 6.32 13.36 17.95
CA TRP A 106 7.56 12.70 18.30
C TRP A 106 8.75 13.57 17.90
N GLN A 107 9.59 13.89 18.89
CA GLN A 107 10.76 14.76 18.70
C GLN A 107 12.08 14.00 18.92
N GLY A 108 13.16 14.51 18.32
CA GLY A 108 14.52 14.04 18.51
C GLY A 108 14.93 12.87 17.61
N ASN A 109 15.83 12.02 18.12
CA ASN A 109 16.56 11.02 17.34
C ASN A 109 15.80 9.69 17.09
N GLY A 110 14.53 9.61 17.48
CA GLY A 110 13.73 8.39 17.34
C GLY A 110 13.74 7.43 18.54
N ALA A 111 14.55 7.66 19.59
CA ALA A 111 14.72 6.70 20.70
C ALA A 111 13.43 6.34 21.46
N ASN A 112 12.55 7.33 21.65
CA ASN A 112 11.27 7.17 22.35
C ASN A 112 10.07 7.07 21.39
N TRP A 113 10.32 6.87 20.10
CA TRP A 113 9.26 6.77 19.11
C TRP A 113 8.69 5.34 19.11
N PRO A 114 7.50 5.12 18.52
CA PRO A 114 6.84 3.82 18.56
C PRO A 114 7.71 2.68 18.01
N LYS A 115 7.94 1.67 18.86
CA LYS A 115 8.59 0.42 18.47
C LYS A 115 7.63 -0.43 17.64
N LYS A 116 8.16 -1.41 16.92
CA LYS A 116 7.38 -2.32 16.05
C LYS A 116 6.19 -3.00 16.74
N ALA A 117 6.30 -3.30 18.04
CA ALA A 117 5.20 -3.87 18.83
C ALA A 117 3.99 -2.94 19.00
N ALA A 118 4.16 -1.63 18.83
CA ALA A 118 3.07 -0.65 18.83
C ALA A 118 2.50 -0.39 17.43
N TRP A 119 3.08 -0.97 16.37
CA TRP A 119 2.62 -0.75 15.01
C TRP A 119 1.41 -1.65 14.73
N GLY A 120 0.43 -1.10 14.02
CA GLY A 120 -0.70 -1.90 13.54
C GLY A 120 -0.25 -3.00 12.58
N SER A 121 -1.09 -4.01 12.39
CA SER A 121 -0.97 -4.93 11.25
C SER A 121 -1.24 -4.20 9.94
N PHE A 122 -0.80 -4.77 8.81
CA PHE A 122 -1.11 -4.16 7.50
C PHE A 122 -2.62 -4.01 7.28
N THR A 123 -3.41 -5.02 7.66
CA THR A 123 -4.87 -5.00 7.53
C THR A 123 -5.49 -3.87 8.36
N GLN A 124 -5.06 -3.71 9.62
CA GLN A 124 -5.55 -2.62 10.48
C GLN A 124 -5.24 -1.24 9.86
N LEU A 125 -3.99 -1.02 9.43
CA LEU A 125 -3.57 0.25 8.85
C LEU A 125 -4.26 0.51 7.50
N TRP A 126 -4.43 -0.51 6.66
CA TRP A 126 -5.15 -0.40 5.39
C TRP A 126 -6.60 0.01 5.61
N ASN A 127 -7.31 -0.68 6.51
CA ASN A 127 -8.72 -0.41 6.80
C ASN A 127 -8.91 1.00 7.36
N ALA A 128 -8.02 1.44 8.27
CA ALA A 128 -8.06 2.80 8.82
C ALA A 128 -7.89 3.87 7.72
N ASN A 129 -7.03 3.62 6.72
CA ASN A 129 -6.75 4.57 5.65
C ASN A 129 -7.72 4.47 4.45
N LEU A 130 -8.54 3.42 4.36
CA LEU A 130 -9.41 3.16 3.22
C LEU A 130 -10.36 4.33 2.87
N PRO A 131 -10.99 5.04 3.83
CA PRO A 131 -11.79 6.22 3.53
C PRO A 131 -10.98 7.33 2.84
N ILE A 132 -9.72 7.52 3.25
CA ILE A 132 -8.81 8.52 2.65
C ILE A 132 -8.41 8.08 1.25
N ILE A 133 -7.98 6.82 1.09
CA ILE A 133 -7.57 6.26 -0.21
C ILE A 133 -8.70 6.39 -1.24
N ARG A 134 -9.96 6.24 -0.82
CA ARG A 134 -11.11 6.39 -1.70
C ARG A 134 -11.28 7.82 -2.21
N LYS A 135 -11.14 8.82 -1.33
CA LYS A 135 -11.56 10.20 -1.55
C LYS A 135 -10.44 11.21 -1.81
N SER A 136 -9.18 10.82 -1.62
CA SER A 136 -8.04 11.75 -1.65
C SER A 136 -7.86 12.46 -2.99
N CYS A 137 -8.19 11.81 -4.11
CA CYS A 137 -8.11 12.47 -5.43
C CYS A 137 -9.09 13.63 -5.56
N GLY A 138 -10.37 13.43 -5.22
CA GLY A 138 -11.38 14.49 -5.25
C GLY A 138 -11.12 15.56 -4.20
N TRP A 139 -10.72 15.16 -2.99
CA TRP A 139 -10.38 16.10 -1.91
C TRP A 139 -9.26 17.07 -2.29
N ASN A 140 -8.24 16.60 -3.02
CA ASN A 140 -7.12 17.43 -3.47
C ASN A 140 -7.30 18.06 -4.85
N ASN A 141 -8.45 17.85 -5.51
CA ASN A 141 -8.71 18.30 -6.88
C ASN A 141 -7.68 17.77 -7.90
N TRP A 142 -7.29 16.50 -7.75
CA TRP A 142 -6.32 15.82 -8.64
C TRP A 142 -7.00 14.94 -9.72
N GLY A 143 -8.33 14.88 -9.69
CA GLY A 143 -9.15 14.12 -10.63
C GLY A 143 -10.21 13.30 -9.91
N ALA A 144 -10.81 12.36 -10.64
CA ALA A 144 -11.80 11.45 -10.08
C ALA A 144 -11.22 10.63 -8.90
N ASP A 145 -12.08 10.35 -7.93
CA ASP A 145 -11.80 9.43 -6.82
C ASP A 145 -11.38 8.04 -7.32
N ASN A 146 -10.65 7.31 -6.48
CA ASN A 146 -10.22 5.97 -6.81
C ASN A 146 -11.44 5.04 -6.89
N SER A 147 -11.59 4.34 -8.01
CA SER A 147 -12.58 3.26 -8.17
C SER A 147 -12.24 2.06 -7.28
N ALA A 148 -13.23 1.20 -7.00
CA ALA A 148 -13.02 -0.04 -6.24
C ALA A 148 -11.92 -0.93 -6.85
N THR A 149 -11.84 -0.99 -8.18
CA THR A 149 -10.80 -1.72 -8.91
C THR A 149 -9.41 -1.13 -8.67
N GLU A 150 -9.26 0.20 -8.72
CA GLU A 150 -7.98 0.87 -8.46
C GLU A 150 -7.52 0.70 -7.02
N ILE A 151 -8.45 0.77 -6.05
CA ILE A 151 -8.19 0.50 -4.64
C ILE A 151 -7.69 -0.94 -4.44
N SER A 152 -8.35 -1.92 -5.06
CA SER A 152 -7.93 -3.33 -5.00
C SER A 152 -6.54 -3.53 -5.62
N ASN A 153 -6.30 -2.92 -6.78
CA ASN A 153 -5.01 -2.96 -7.47
C ASN A 153 -3.89 -2.32 -6.61
N LEU A 154 -4.17 -1.21 -5.93
CA LEU A 154 -3.23 -0.57 -5.02
C LEU A 154 -2.84 -1.50 -3.85
N GLN A 155 -3.82 -2.13 -3.21
CA GLN A 155 -3.54 -3.07 -2.12
C GLN A 155 -2.69 -4.26 -2.59
N LYS A 156 -3.02 -4.82 -3.75
CA LYS A 156 -2.29 -5.93 -4.38
C LYS A 156 -0.86 -5.51 -4.74
N ALA A 157 -0.69 -4.34 -5.35
CA ALA A 157 0.62 -3.80 -5.70
C ALA A 157 1.52 -3.62 -4.48
N ILE A 158 1.00 -3.08 -3.37
CA ILE A 158 1.75 -2.94 -2.12
C ILE A 158 2.23 -4.31 -1.62
N ASN A 159 1.35 -5.29 -1.53
CA ASN A 159 1.71 -6.62 -1.04
C ASN A 159 2.69 -7.35 -1.98
N GLN A 160 2.48 -7.23 -3.29
CA GLN A 160 3.37 -7.82 -4.28
C GLN A 160 4.78 -7.23 -4.18
N VAL A 161 4.89 -5.91 -4.21
CA VAL A 161 6.20 -5.23 -4.18
C VAL A 161 6.87 -5.38 -2.80
N ALA A 162 6.10 -5.47 -1.71
CA ALA A 162 6.62 -5.83 -0.39
C ALA A 162 7.41 -7.16 -0.43
N GLY A 163 6.82 -8.19 -1.06
CA GLY A 163 7.48 -9.49 -1.25
C GLY A 163 8.72 -9.41 -2.14
N GLU A 164 8.61 -8.74 -3.29
CA GLU A 164 9.71 -8.56 -4.25
C GLU A 164 10.90 -7.79 -3.64
N ALA A 165 10.63 -6.72 -2.90
CA ALA A 165 11.63 -5.84 -2.33
C ALA A 165 12.15 -6.32 -0.95
N LYS A 166 11.45 -7.26 -0.32
CA LYS A 166 11.65 -7.68 1.09
C LYS A 166 11.51 -6.50 2.06
N ILE A 167 10.46 -5.69 1.85
CA ILE A 167 10.12 -4.54 2.69
C ILE A 167 8.75 -4.77 3.32
N GLU A 168 8.58 -4.37 4.58
CA GLU A 168 7.29 -4.52 5.24
C GLU A 168 6.21 -3.69 4.54
N PRO A 169 5.04 -4.27 4.20
CA PRO A 169 3.99 -3.57 3.46
C PRO A 169 3.43 -2.36 4.21
N ARG A 170 3.52 -2.37 5.56
CA ARG A 170 3.16 -1.23 6.42
C ARG A 170 3.99 0.02 6.15
N PHE A 171 5.27 -0.16 5.87
CA PHE A 171 6.16 0.97 5.55
C PHE A 171 5.84 1.53 4.16
N ILE A 172 5.59 0.66 3.18
CA ILE A 172 5.14 1.07 1.84
C ILE A 172 3.83 1.86 1.95
N LEU A 173 2.82 1.33 2.66
CA LEU A 173 1.54 2.01 2.87
C LEU A 173 1.74 3.38 3.54
N SER A 174 2.56 3.45 4.59
CA SER A 174 2.81 4.72 5.29
C SER A 174 3.38 5.80 4.37
N ILE A 175 4.26 5.41 3.44
CA ILE A 175 4.85 6.33 2.45
C ILE A 175 3.83 6.69 1.36
N VAL A 176 3.03 5.75 0.87
CA VAL A 176 1.92 6.06 -0.05
C VAL A 176 0.96 7.08 0.56
N MET A 177 0.58 6.88 1.82
CA MET A 177 -0.31 7.81 2.52
C MET A 177 0.36 9.16 2.76
N GLN A 178 1.66 9.18 3.08
CA GLN A 178 2.41 10.41 3.28
C GLN A 178 2.54 11.24 2.00
N GLU A 179 2.76 10.59 0.85
CA GLU A 179 3.07 11.27 -0.42
C GLU A 179 1.83 11.64 -1.23
N SER A 180 0.75 10.85 -1.14
CA SER A 180 -0.41 11.02 -2.03
C SER A 180 -1.77 10.80 -1.38
N GLY A 181 -1.83 10.43 -0.09
CA GLY A 181 -3.07 9.95 0.52
C GLY A 181 -3.68 8.75 -0.21
N GLY A 182 -2.88 8.01 -1.00
CA GLY A 182 -3.34 6.92 -1.85
C GLY A 182 -4.00 7.33 -3.17
N CYS A 183 -4.01 8.61 -3.55
CA CYS A 183 -4.59 9.03 -4.83
C CYS A 183 -3.73 8.54 -6.01
N VAL A 184 -4.26 7.66 -6.86
CA VAL A 184 -3.50 7.14 -8.02
C VAL A 184 -3.22 8.21 -9.07
N ARG A 185 -3.98 9.32 -9.05
CA ARG A 185 -3.88 10.45 -9.97
C ARG A 185 -3.05 11.61 -9.41
N VAL A 186 -2.33 11.40 -8.30
CA VAL A 186 -1.47 12.42 -7.70
C VAL A 186 -0.58 13.09 -8.76
N PRO A 187 -0.53 14.44 -8.82
CA PRO A 187 0.30 15.15 -9.76
C PRO A 187 1.78 14.81 -9.57
N THR A 188 2.53 14.94 -10.66
CA THR A 188 3.98 14.86 -10.60
C THR A 188 4.53 16.18 -10.06
N THR A 189 5.32 16.15 -8.99
CA THR A 189 6.09 17.34 -8.57
C THR A 189 7.37 17.47 -9.38
N ASN A 190 7.84 18.70 -9.57
CA ASN A 190 9.06 18.99 -10.32
C ASN A 190 9.74 20.27 -9.82
N ASN A 191 10.64 20.13 -8.85
CA ASN A 191 11.48 21.23 -8.33
C ASN A 191 12.95 21.03 -8.75
N GLY A 192 13.19 20.62 -10.00
CA GLY A 192 14.50 20.22 -10.52
C GLY A 192 14.70 18.71 -10.62
N VAL A 193 13.82 17.93 -9.97
CA VAL A 193 13.70 16.47 -10.11
C VAL A 193 12.23 16.13 -10.29
N ARG A 194 11.92 15.27 -11.26
CA ARG A 194 10.55 14.82 -11.53
C ARG A 194 10.17 13.68 -10.59
N ASN A 195 9.16 13.87 -9.77
CA ASN A 195 8.73 12.90 -8.76
C ASN A 195 7.27 12.48 -9.00
N PRO A 196 7.00 11.48 -9.85
CA PRO A 196 5.63 11.07 -10.15
C PRO A 196 5.08 10.01 -9.19
N GLY A 197 3.76 9.87 -9.24
CA GLY A 197 3.05 8.69 -8.76
C GLY A 197 2.84 8.63 -7.26
N LEU A 198 2.24 7.53 -6.81
CA LEU A 198 1.74 7.31 -5.45
C LEU A 198 2.76 7.52 -4.32
N MET A 199 4.05 7.36 -4.63
CA MET A 199 5.16 7.53 -3.69
C MET A 199 6.09 8.69 -4.08
N GLN A 200 5.72 9.52 -5.06
CA GLN A 200 6.52 10.66 -5.56
C GLN A 200 7.99 10.26 -5.85
N SER A 201 8.17 9.18 -6.60
CA SER A 201 9.45 8.49 -6.75
C SER A 201 10.45 9.28 -7.61
N HIS A 202 11.71 9.39 -7.19
CA HIS A 202 12.76 10.13 -7.92
C HIS A 202 12.90 9.66 -9.38
N ASN A 203 12.48 10.48 -10.34
CA ASN A 203 12.40 10.18 -11.78
C ASN A 203 11.72 8.83 -12.10
N GLY A 204 10.64 8.51 -11.38
CA GLY A 204 9.81 7.33 -11.62
C GLY A 204 9.21 7.27 -13.03
N ALA A 205 8.93 6.07 -13.51
CA ALA A 205 8.22 5.84 -14.76
C ALA A 205 6.70 5.76 -14.55
N GLY A 206 6.26 5.26 -13.39
CA GLY A 206 4.85 5.09 -13.07
C GLY A 206 4.13 6.42 -12.84
N THR A 207 2.99 6.63 -13.51
CA THR A 207 2.10 7.77 -13.25
C THR A 207 0.70 7.54 -13.81
N CYS A 208 -0.31 8.08 -13.13
CA CYS A 208 -1.66 8.26 -13.65
C CYS A 208 -2.16 9.70 -13.47
N ALA A 209 -1.27 10.68 -13.32
CA ALA A 209 -1.65 12.09 -13.31
C ALA A 209 -2.43 12.42 -14.59
N GLY A 210 -3.65 12.97 -14.43
CA GLY A 210 -4.55 13.27 -15.55
C GLY A 210 -5.14 12.05 -16.27
N ARG A 211 -5.01 10.84 -15.73
CA ARG A 211 -5.49 9.61 -16.35
C ARG A 211 -6.61 8.95 -15.54
N ASN A 212 -7.71 8.58 -16.21
CA ASN A 212 -8.84 7.87 -15.61
C ASN A 212 -9.45 6.86 -16.60
N PRO A 213 -9.57 5.56 -16.26
CA PRO A 213 -9.03 4.90 -15.06
C PRO A 213 -7.50 4.76 -15.11
N CYS A 214 -6.88 4.63 -13.96
CA CYS A 214 -5.48 4.28 -13.80
C CYS A 214 -5.27 2.77 -14.03
N PRO A 215 -4.49 2.36 -15.03
CA PRO A 215 -4.24 0.94 -15.29
C PRO A 215 -3.50 0.27 -14.13
N ASN A 216 -3.81 -1.00 -13.87
CA ASN A 216 -3.12 -1.80 -12.86
C ASN A 216 -1.59 -1.76 -13.01
N ALA A 217 -1.08 -1.86 -14.24
CA ALA A 217 0.35 -1.80 -14.53
C ALA A 217 1.00 -0.48 -14.07
N GLN A 218 0.30 0.65 -14.18
CA GLN A 218 0.80 1.93 -13.70
C GLN A 218 0.77 2.01 -12.17
N ILE A 219 -0.28 1.49 -11.52
CA ILE A 219 -0.35 1.40 -10.06
C ILE A 219 0.81 0.57 -9.52
N LEU A 220 1.04 -0.61 -10.10
CA LEU A 220 2.17 -1.47 -9.76
C LEU A 220 3.52 -0.76 -9.97
N GLN A 221 3.69 -0.08 -11.10
CA GLN A 221 4.94 0.64 -11.39
C GLN A 221 5.18 1.78 -10.40
N MET A 222 4.16 2.56 -10.01
CA MET A 222 4.29 3.63 -9.03
C MET A 222 4.79 3.11 -7.66
N ILE A 223 4.22 1.99 -7.20
CA ILE A 223 4.65 1.36 -5.95
C ILE A 223 6.07 0.76 -6.08
N ARG A 224 6.38 0.13 -7.22
CA ARG A 224 7.69 -0.45 -7.47
C ARG A 224 8.78 0.60 -7.53
N ASP A 225 8.55 1.72 -8.22
CA ASP A 225 9.49 2.84 -8.30
C ASP A 225 9.79 3.41 -6.92
N GLY A 226 8.77 3.62 -6.09
CA GLY A 226 8.98 4.21 -4.75
C GLY A 226 9.62 3.24 -3.77
N THR A 227 9.30 1.96 -3.89
CA THR A 227 9.81 0.94 -2.97
C THR A 227 11.20 0.46 -3.33
N SER A 228 11.40 0.10 -4.60
CA SER A 228 12.64 -0.48 -5.12
C SER A 228 13.60 0.55 -5.69
N GLY A 229 13.17 1.81 -5.83
CA GLY A 229 13.96 2.87 -6.43
C GLY A 229 13.94 2.83 -7.95
N THR A 230 14.60 3.81 -8.54
CA THR A 230 14.74 3.97 -9.98
C THR A 230 16.23 3.97 -10.35
N LYS A 231 16.53 4.14 -11.64
CA LYS A 231 17.93 4.36 -12.07
C LYS A 231 18.51 5.69 -11.56
N ALA A 232 17.65 6.65 -11.22
CA ALA A 232 18.06 7.99 -10.82
C ALA A 232 18.12 8.20 -9.30
N GLY A 233 17.48 7.33 -8.51
CA GLY A 233 17.42 7.52 -7.07
C GLY A 233 16.93 6.30 -6.31
N ASP A 234 17.23 6.33 -5.02
CA ASP A 234 16.87 5.30 -4.07
C ASP A 234 15.35 5.21 -3.85
N GLY A 235 14.87 3.97 -3.67
CA GLY A 235 13.58 3.71 -3.05
C GLY A 235 13.73 3.53 -1.55
N ILE A 236 12.61 3.28 -0.86
CA ILE A 236 12.63 3.04 0.59
C ILE A 236 13.46 1.80 0.97
N LYS A 237 13.61 0.82 0.05
CA LYS A 237 14.48 -0.35 0.24
C LYS A 237 15.94 0.05 0.46
N GLN A 238 16.48 0.86 -0.44
CA GLN A 238 17.86 1.34 -0.35
C GLN A 238 18.03 2.26 0.86
N CYS A 239 17.05 3.14 1.10
CA CYS A 239 17.07 4.03 2.27
C CYS A 239 17.14 3.21 3.57
N LEU A 240 16.30 2.19 3.72
CA LEU A 240 16.30 1.32 4.89
C LEU A 240 17.60 0.54 5.05
N ALA A 241 18.15 0.01 3.95
CA ALA A 241 19.44 -0.66 3.99
C ALA A 241 20.57 0.27 4.45
N LYS A 242 20.57 1.53 4.00
CA LYS A 242 21.56 2.55 4.42
C LYS A 242 21.41 2.91 5.90
N THR A 243 20.20 3.19 6.36
CA THR A 243 19.97 3.59 7.76
C THR A 243 20.16 2.45 8.74
N SER A 244 19.89 1.20 8.34
CA SER A 244 20.10 0.02 9.19
C SER A 244 21.58 -0.29 9.43
N LYS A 245 22.49 0.16 8.55
CA LYS A 245 23.94 0.09 8.79
C LYS A 245 24.43 1.04 9.88
N VAL A 246 23.71 2.16 10.08
CA VAL A 246 24.04 3.17 11.11
C VAL A 246 23.31 2.88 12.41
N VAL A 247 22.04 2.44 12.33
CA VAL A 247 21.16 2.19 13.46
C VAL A 247 21.01 0.68 13.66
N THR A 248 21.96 0.07 14.37
CA THR A 248 22.08 -1.39 14.48
C THR A 248 21.17 -2.03 15.53
N ASN A 249 20.91 -1.34 16.65
CA ASN A 249 20.17 -1.89 17.81
C ASN A 249 18.76 -1.32 17.98
N ALA A 250 18.23 -0.63 16.97
CA ALA A 250 16.90 -0.04 17.01
C ALA A 250 16.23 -0.02 15.62
N PRO A 251 15.72 -1.17 15.13
CA PRO A 251 15.17 -1.28 13.77
C PRO A 251 14.02 -0.29 13.48
N HIS A 252 13.18 0.01 14.48
CA HIS A 252 12.14 1.03 14.35
C HIS A 252 12.71 2.43 14.04
N ARG A 253 13.82 2.81 14.68
CA ARG A 253 14.56 4.06 14.38
C ARG A 253 15.14 4.03 12.98
N ALA A 254 15.67 2.88 12.52
CA ALA A 254 16.16 2.74 11.15
C ALA A 254 15.06 2.99 10.11
N VAL A 255 13.82 2.55 10.37
CA VAL A 255 12.65 2.78 9.49
C VAL A 255 12.27 4.26 9.42
N VAL A 256 12.13 4.95 10.55
CA VAL A 256 11.78 6.39 10.54
C VAL A 256 12.94 7.27 10.06
N ALA A 257 14.19 6.83 10.22
CA ALA A 257 15.35 7.44 9.57
C ALA A 257 15.34 7.19 8.06
N ALA A 258 14.91 6.01 7.59
CA ALA A 258 14.78 5.73 6.16
C ALA A 258 13.72 6.61 5.51
N ALA A 259 12.63 6.90 6.23
CA ALA A 259 11.65 7.89 5.82
C ALA A 259 12.26 9.30 5.65
N ARG A 260 13.10 9.74 6.61
CA ARG A 260 13.84 11.01 6.50
C ARG A 260 14.77 11.02 5.28
N LEU A 261 15.50 9.92 5.08
CA LEU A 261 16.42 9.77 3.95
C LEU A 261 15.67 9.79 2.61
N TYR A 262 14.53 9.13 2.53
CA TYR A 262 13.66 9.15 1.35
C TYR A 262 13.18 10.56 1.02
N ASN A 263 12.73 11.30 2.03
CA ASN A 263 12.17 12.64 1.86
C ASN A 263 13.22 13.72 1.56
N SER A 264 14.38 13.67 2.21
CA SER A 264 15.37 14.77 2.18
C SER A 264 16.69 14.42 1.53
N GLY A 265 16.93 13.15 1.21
CA GLY A 265 18.23 12.67 0.74
C GLY A 265 19.33 12.67 1.82
N SER A 266 19.04 13.11 3.04
CA SER A 266 19.98 13.20 4.17
C SER A 266 19.34 12.73 5.48
N VAL A 267 20.14 12.44 6.50
CA VAL A 267 19.64 12.10 7.84
C VAL A 267 20.53 12.74 8.90
N ASP A 268 19.91 13.52 9.79
CA ASP A 268 20.51 13.88 11.07
C ASP A 268 20.10 12.82 12.10
N TYR A 269 21.01 11.89 12.39
CA TYR A 269 20.73 10.78 13.31
C TYR A 269 20.55 11.22 14.77
N ASN A 270 20.86 12.48 15.10
CA ASN A 270 20.61 13.07 16.41
C ASN A 270 19.26 13.80 16.46
N ASN A 271 18.66 14.14 15.32
CA ASN A 271 17.39 14.83 15.24
C ASN A 271 16.64 14.51 13.94
N LEU A 272 15.74 13.52 13.98
CA LEU A 272 14.96 13.11 12.80
C LEU A 272 13.90 14.14 12.38
N ASN A 273 13.62 15.14 13.23
CA ASN A 273 12.78 16.28 12.88
C ASN A 273 13.52 17.35 12.08
N ASN A 274 14.85 17.26 11.94
CA ASN A 274 15.61 18.16 11.08
C ASN A 274 15.15 17.98 9.61
N PRO A 275 14.51 18.99 9.00
CA PRO A 275 14.03 18.87 7.63
C PRO A 275 15.16 18.85 6.61
N PHE A 276 16.33 19.39 6.96
CA PHE A 276 17.24 19.98 5.98
C PHE A 276 16.47 20.98 5.10
N THR A 277 16.30 20.66 3.82
CA THR A 277 15.52 21.45 2.85
C THR A 277 14.14 20.86 2.57
N ALA A 278 13.70 19.90 3.39
CA ALA A 278 12.53 19.06 3.15
C ALA A 278 11.42 19.24 4.21
N THR A 279 10.50 18.28 4.34
CA THR A 279 9.31 18.42 5.20
C THR A 279 9.69 18.10 6.63
N LYS A 280 9.55 19.07 7.54
CA LYS A 280 9.96 18.96 8.95
C LYS A 280 9.35 17.74 9.64
N CYS A 281 8.06 17.49 9.44
CA CYS A 281 7.31 16.46 10.15
C CYS A 281 7.43 15.05 9.55
N TYR A 282 8.08 14.86 8.41
CA TYR A 282 7.95 13.64 7.59
C TYR A 282 8.16 12.32 8.37
N SER A 283 9.26 12.21 9.12
CA SER A 283 9.53 11.00 9.91
C SER A 283 8.55 10.82 11.07
N CYS A 284 8.15 11.91 11.72
CA CYS A 284 7.16 11.88 12.81
C CYS A 284 5.79 11.45 12.29
N ASP A 285 5.39 11.96 11.13
CA ASP A 285 4.15 11.59 10.45
C ASP A 285 4.15 10.10 10.09
N VAL A 286 5.23 9.58 9.51
CA VAL A 286 5.39 8.15 9.23
C VAL A 286 5.32 7.31 10.52
N ALA A 287 5.92 7.77 11.62
CA ALA A 287 5.83 7.09 12.90
C ALA A 287 4.38 7.00 13.42
N ASN A 288 3.60 8.07 13.26
CA ASN A 288 2.19 8.09 13.64
C ASN A 288 1.32 7.23 12.71
N ARG A 289 1.62 7.20 11.39
CA ARG A 289 0.92 6.33 10.43
C ARG A 289 1.08 4.86 10.76
N LEU A 290 2.28 4.46 11.22
CA LEU A 290 2.53 3.09 11.66
C LEU A 290 1.72 2.70 12.91
N THR A 291 1.23 3.68 13.68
CA THR A 291 0.34 3.46 14.85
C THR A 291 -1.14 3.74 14.56
N GLY A 292 -1.51 4.00 13.30
CA GLY A 292 -2.90 4.18 12.88
C GLY A 292 -3.41 5.61 12.84
N TRP A 293 -2.54 6.62 12.91
CA TRP A 293 -2.97 8.00 12.67
C TRP A 293 -3.48 8.17 11.24
N THR A 294 -4.70 8.69 11.14
CA THR A 294 -5.35 8.98 9.86
C THR A 294 -5.81 10.42 9.83
N LEU A 295 -6.78 10.85 10.62
CA LEU A 295 -7.43 12.17 10.50
C LEU A 295 -7.27 13.08 11.72
N ALA A 296 -6.78 12.57 12.85
CA ALA A 296 -6.58 13.38 14.05
C ALA A 296 -5.68 14.58 13.77
N ALA A 297 -5.97 15.71 14.41
CA ALA A 297 -5.26 16.96 14.16
C ALA A 297 -3.73 16.79 14.29
N ARG A 298 -2.99 17.29 13.30
CA ARG A 298 -1.52 17.23 13.30
C ARG A 298 -1.01 18.22 14.32
N LYS A 299 -0.11 17.78 15.21
CA LYS A 299 0.49 18.64 16.25
C LYS A 299 1.92 19.06 15.95
N CYS A 300 2.49 18.59 14.84
CA CYS A 300 3.83 18.99 14.42
C CYS A 300 3.78 20.39 13.81
N SER A 301 4.66 21.24 14.35
CA SER A 301 4.94 22.63 13.99
C SER A 301 6.42 22.80 13.74
#